data_AF-A0A8H7SVA1-F1
#
_entry.id   AF-A0A8H7SVA1-F1
#
_cell.length_a   1.000
_cell.length_b   1.000
_cell.length_c   1.000
_cell.angle_alpha   90.00
_cell.angle_beta   90.00
_cell.angle_gamma   90.00
#
_symmetry.space_group_name_H-M   'P 1'
#
loop_
_entity.id
_entity.type
_entity.pdbx_description
1 polymer ?
#
loop_
_entity_poly.entity_id
_entity_poly.type
_entity_poly.pdbx_seq_one_letter_code
_entity_poly.pdbx_strand_id
1 'polypeptide(L)'
;MMLKNITLIAIFTNIVYGATFICSKEDIEETRCLGPKDCVYQNPNNCNTYIFCALDENGENPGPVVYPCEAGLKWNDRAKMCDWPANATC
;
A
#
# COMPACT_ATOMS: atom_id res chain seq x y z
N MET A 1 21.97 32.50 19.39
CA MET A 1 21.55 33.65 18.57
C MET A 1 21.69 33.20 17.11
N MET A 2 20.67 32.60 16.47
CA MET A 2 19.58 33.28 15.73
C MET A 2 20.20 34.28 14.73
N LEU A 3 20.21 34.14 13.40
CA LEU A 3 19.12 33.88 12.42
C LEU A 3 19.75 33.57 11.03
N LYS A 4 19.28 32.53 10.31
CA LYS A 4 18.31 32.51 9.19
C LYS A 4 18.73 33.25 7.91
N ASN A 5 18.83 32.52 6.79
CA ASN A 5 17.95 32.65 5.61
C ASN A 5 18.59 32.04 4.35
N ILE A 6 18.21 30.80 4.02
CA ILE A 6 18.16 30.35 2.64
C ILE A 6 16.69 30.04 2.38
N THR A 7 16.11 30.81 1.47
CA THR A 7 14.71 30.77 1.06
C THR A 7 14.41 29.43 0.38
N LEU A 8 13.91 28.44 1.12
CA LEU A 8 13.16 27.34 0.51
C LEU A 8 11.70 27.79 0.48
N ILE A 9 11.24 28.17 -0.70
CA ILE A 9 9.84 28.53 -0.96
C ILE A 9 8.99 27.34 -0.54
N ALA A 10 8.28 27.45 0.58
CA ALA A 10 7.14 26.60 0.88
C ALA A 10 6.04 26.98 -0.11
N ILE A 11 6.11 26.40 -1.30
CA ILE A 11 4.99 26.44 -2.23
C ILE A 11 3.90 25.63 -1.56
N PHE A 12 2.97 26.31 -0.89
CA PHE A 12 1.66 25.78 -0.53
C PHE A 12 0.85 25.55 -1.81
N THR A 13 1.40 24.77 -2.74
CA THR A 13 0.55 24.15 -3.74
C THR A 13 -0.35 23.21 -2.95
N ASN A 14 -1.65 23.46 -3.04
CA ASN A 14 -2.69 22.53 -2.61
C ASN A 14 -2.63 21.27 -3.49
N ILE A 15 -1.47 20.62 -3.56
CA ILE A 15 -1.37 19.26 -4.03
C ILE A 15 -1.81 18.46 -2.82
N VAL A 16 -3.11 18.23 -2.74
CA VAL A 16 -3.62 17.03 -2.08
C VAL A 16 -2.97 15.89 -2.85
N TYR A 17 -1.79 15.48 -2.41
CA TYR A 17 -1.11 14.30 -2.91
C TYR A 17 -2.09 13.16 -2.69
N GLY A 18 -2.75 12.71 -3.75
CA GLY A 18 -3.58 11.50 -3.68
C GLY A 18 -2.72 10.43 -3.03
N ALA A 19 -3.18 9.90 -1.90
CA ALA A 19 -2.35 9.10 -1.01
C ALA A 19 -1.74 7.93 -1.80
N THR A 20 -0.44 8.01 -2.07
CA THR A 20 0.32 6.87 -2.57
C THR A 20 0.47 5.93 -1.40
N PHE A 21 -0.06 4.70 -1.49
CA PHE A 21 0.11 3.69 -0.46
C PHE A 21 1.61 3.43 -0.24
N ILE A 22 2.03 3.23 1.01
CA ILE A 22 3.42 2.91 1.37
C ILE A 22 3.40 1.53 2.04
N CYS A 23 4.27 0.63 1.58
CA CYS A 23 4.39 -0.71 2.16
C CYS A 23 4.80 -0.64 3.64
N SER A 24 4.18 -1.47 4.49
CA SER A 24 4.54 -1.57 5.91
C SER A 24 5.95 -2.14 6.04
N LYS A 25 6.88 -1.34 6.55
CA LYS A 25 8.25 -1.78 6.83
C LYS A 25 8.28 -2.83 7.94
N GLU A 26 7.38 -2.73 8.92
CA GLU A 26 7.26 -3.67 10.04
C GLU A 26 6.91 -5.09 9.53
N ASP A 27 5.85 -5.21 8.71
CA ASP A 27 5.43 -6.48 8.12
C ASP A 27 6.57 -7.10 7.28
N ILE A 28 7.31 -6.27 6.54
CA ILE A 28 8.46 -6.73 5.73
C ILE A 28 9.59 -7.27 6.62
N GLU A 29 9.93 -6.58 7.71
CA GLU A 29 11.00 -7.01 8.62
C GLU A 29 10.61 -8.27 9.40
N GLU A 30 9.35 -8.39 9.81
CA GLU A 30 8.85 -9.53 10.60
C GLU A 30 8.67 -10.79 9.74
N THR A 31 7.99 -10.65 8.60
CA THR A 31 7.51 -11.79 7.82
C THR A 31 8.36 -12.09 6.60
N ARG A 32 9.15 -11.10 6.16
CA ARG A 32 9.83 -11.10 4.85
C ARG A 32 8.91 -11.40 3.67
N CYS A 33 7.61 -11.17 3.83
CA CYS A 33 6.57 -11.43 2.82
C CYS A 33 6.59 -12.87 2.29
N LEU A 34 6.94 -13.86 3.14
CA LEU A 34 7.10 -15.26 2.72
C LEU A 34 5.81 -16.07 2.78
N GLY A 35 4.89 -15.70 3.67
CA GLY A 35 3.60 -16.33 3.85
C GLY A 35 2.56 -15.86 2.84
N PRO A 36 1.53 -16.69 2.57
CA PRO A 36 0.50 -16.39 1.57
C PRO A 36 -0.39 -15.18 1.91
N LYS A 37 -0.31 -14.68 3.14
CA LYS A 37 -1.09 -13.54 3.64
C LYS A 37 -0.21 -12.36 4.05
N ASP A 38 1.08 -12.47 3.86
CA ASP A 38 2.03 -11.47 4.29
C ASP A 38 2.14 -10.37 3.25
N CYS A 39 2.27 -9.13 3.70
CA CYS A 39 2.48 -7.97 2.83
C CYS A 39 1.39 -7.76 1.75
N VAL A 40 0.15 -8.19 2.04
CA VAL A 40 -1.04 -8.02 1.20
C VAL A 40 -2.04 -7.12 1.92
N TYR A 41 -2.50 -6.07 1.24
CA TYR A 41 -3.24 -4.98 1.85
C TYR A 41 -4.43 -4.56 1.00
N GLN A 42 -5.42 -3.95 1.66
CA GLN A 42 -6.53 -3.29 0.98
C GLN A 42 -6.06 -2.10 0.13
N ASN A 43 -6.60 -1.99 -1.09
CA ASN A 43 -6.48 -0.75 -1.86
C ASN A 43 -7.54 0.28 -1.39
N PRO A 44 -7.15 1.45 -0.85
CA PRO A 44 -8.09 2.46 -0.35
C PRO A 44 -8.94 3.10 -1.45
N ASN A 45 -8.50 3.02 -2.71
CA ASN A 45 -9.13 3.72 -3.83
C ASN A 45 -10.00 2.81 -4.71
N ASN A 46 -9.82 1.49 -4.64
CA ASN A 46 -10.54 0.55 -5.49
C ASN A 46 -10.69 -0.83 -4.84
N CYS A 47 -11.89 -1.14 -4.39
CA CYS A 47 -12.20 -2.42 -3.74
C CYS A 47 -12.11 -3.66 -4.65
N ASN A 48 -12.16 -3.48 -5.98
CA ASN A 48 -11.93 -4.58 -6.93
C ASN A 48 -10.43 -4.86 -7.16
N THR A 49 -9.57 -4.31 -6.32
CA THR A 49 -8.12 -4.50 -6.37
C THR A 49 -7.56 -4.63 -4.95
N TYR A 50 -6.35 -5.16 -4.85
CA TYR A 50 -5.57 -5.19 -3.61
C TYR A 50 -4.14 -4.75 -3.89
N ILE A 51 -3.39 -4.51 -2.83
CA ILE A 51 -1.99 -4.09 -2.89
C ILE A 51 -1.12 -5.23 -2.39
N PHE A 52 -0.07 -5.56 -3.11
CA PHE A 52 0.97 -6.50 -2.68
C PHE A 52 2.32 -5.79 -2.66
N CYS A 53 3.06 -6.03 -1.59
CA CYS A 53 4.41 -5.50 -1.39
C CYS A 53 5.38 -6.69 -1.35
N ALA A 54 6.08 -6.93 -2.45
CA ALA A 54 7.08 -8.00 -2.54
C ALA A 54 8.47 -7.49 -2.19
N LEU A 55 9.37 -8.42 -1.87
CA LEU A 55 10.80 -8.17 -1.94
C LEU A 55 11.31 -8.56 -3.34
N ASP A 56 12.29 -7.83 -3.85
CA ASP A 56 13.02 -8.19 -5.06
C ASP A 56 14.10 -9.27 -4.78
N GLU A 57 14.89 -9.62 -5.80
CA GLU A 57 15.97 -10.60 -5.68
C GLU A 57 17.09 -10.21 -4.71
N ASN A 58 17.21 -8.91 -4.40
CA ASN A 58 18.17 -8.37 -3.44
C ASN A 58 17.59 -8.26 -2.03
N GLY A 59 16.30 -8.57 -1.85
CA GLY A 59 15.60 -8.43 -0.58
C GLY A 59 15.14 -7.00 -0.29
N GLU A 60 15.07 -6.13 -1.29
CA GLU A 60 14.56 -4.76 -1.17
C GLU A 60 13.08 -4.69 -1.58
N ASN A 61 12.31 -3.77 -0.99
CA ASN A 61 10.94 -3.52 -1.40
C ASN A 61 10.90 -2.39 -2.44
N PRO A 62 10.55 -2.66 -3.71
CA PRO A 62 10.49 -1.62 -4.75
C PRO A 62 9.25 -0.71 -4.62
N GLY A 63 8.33 -1.03 -3.71
CA GLY A 63 7.07 -0.31 -3.49
C GLY A 63 5.83 -1.19 -3.73
N PRO A 64 4.63 -0.58 -3.64
CA PRO A 64 3.37 -1.30 -3.78
C PRO A 64 3.05 -1.64 -5.23
N VAL A 65 2.50 -2.84 -5.44
CA VAL A 65 1.93 -3.27 -6.72
C VAL A 65 0.44 -3.49 -6.54
N VAL A 66 -0.37 -2.91 -7.43
CA VAL A 66 -1.83 -3.10 -7.41
C VAL A 66 -2.20 -4.29 -8.27
N TYR A 67 -2.91 -5.25 -7.70
CA TYR A 67 -3.43 -6.42 -8.38
C TYR A 67 -4.96 -6.37 -8.48
N PRO A 68 -5.54 -6.73 -9.64
CA PRO A 68 -6.98 -6.84 -9.76
C PRO A 68 -7.49 -8.10 -9.05
N CYS A 69 -8.68 -7.99 -8.46
CA CYS A 69 -9.51 -9.14 -8.19
C CYS A 69 -10.13 -9.66 -9.50
N GLU A 70 -10.48 -10.94 -9.52
CA GLU A 70 -11.28 -11.49 -10.62
C GLU A 70 -12.64 -10.76 -10.74
N ALA A 71 -13.24 -10.83 -11.93
CA ALA A 71 -14.47 -10.12 -12.23
C ALA A 71 -15.59 -10.49 -11.24
N GLY A 72 -16.18 -9.48 -10.60
CA GLY A 72 -17.26 -9.65 -9.63
C GLY A 72 -16.79 -9.88 -8.19
N LEU A 73 -15.49 -10.11 -7.95
CA LEU A 73 -14.93 -10.24 -6.61
C LEU A 73 -14.44 -8.90 -6.04
N LYS A 74 -14.33 -8.85 -4.72
CA LYS A 74 -13.92 -7.69 -3.92
C LYS A 74 -12.94 -8.10 -2.83
N TRP A 75 -12.07 -7.19 -2.41
CA TRP A 75 -11.09 -7.48 -1.36
C TRP A 75 -11.76 -7.77 -0.01
N ASN A 76 -11.35 -8.88 0.62
CA ASN A 76 -11.64 -9.23 2.00
C ASN A 76 -10.32 -9.20 2.78
N ASP A 77 -10.09 -8.12 3.50
CA ASP A 77 -8.86 -7.87 4.26
C ASP A 77 -8.71 -8.81 5.47
N ARG A 78 -9.81 -9.30 6.03
CA ARG A 78 -9.78 -10.32 7.09
C ARG A 78 -9.24 -11.65 6.56
N ALA A 79 -9.68 -12.05 5.37
CA ALA A 79 -9.25 -13.28 4.74
C ALA A 79 -7.91 -13.14 3.98
N LYS A 80 -7.53 -11.89 3.66
CA LYS A 80 -6.41 -11.51 2.78
C LYS A 80 -6.53 -12.11 1.38
N MET A 81 -7.73 -12.05 0.81
CA MET A 81 -8.01 -12.53 -0.56
C MET A 81 -9.20 -11.81 -1.19
N CYS A 82 -9.32 -11.93 -2.51
CA CYS A 82 -10.54 -11.55 -3.23
C CYS A 82 -11.66 -12.56 -2.94
N ASP A 83 -12.84 -12.07 -2.60
CA ASP A 83 -13.98 -12.86 -2.17
C ASP A 83 -15.28 -12.27 -2.76
N TRP A 84 -16.39 -12.98 -2.56
CA TRP A 84 -17.70 -12.49 -2.94
C TRP A 84 -18.01 -11.16 -2.23
N PRO A 85 -18.73 -10.23 -2.89
CA PRO A 85 -19.04 -8.92 -2.30
C PRO A 85 -19.70 -8.96 -0.91
N ALA A 86 -20.45 -10.02 -0.59
CA ALA A 86 -21.07 -10.19 0.71
C ALA A 86 -20.07 -10.41 1.87
N ASN A 87 -18.85 -10.85 1.57
CA ASN A 87 -17.77 -11.09 2.52
C ASN A 87 -16.68 -10.01 2.47
N ALA A 88 -16.77 -9.04 1.56
CA ALA A 88 -15.78 -8.00 1.38
C ALA A 88 -15.65 -7.15 2.66
N THR A 89 -14.43 -6.70 2.96
CA THR A 89 -14.16 -5.80 4.10
C THR A 89 -13.44 -4.54 3.67
N CYS A 90 -13.43 -4.28 2.36
CA CYS A 90 -13.43 -2.92 1.87
C CYS A 90 -14.81 -2.27 2.14
#